data_AF-A0A3N5WHQ4-F1
#
_entry.id   AF-A0A3N5WHQ4-F1
#
_cell.length_a   1.000
_cell.length_b   1.000
_cell.length_c   1.000
_cell.angle_alpha   90.00
_cell.angle_beta   90.00
_cell.angle_gamma   90.00
#
_symmetry.space_group_name_H-M   'P 1'
#
loop_
_entity.id
_entity.type
_entity.pdbx_description
1 polymer ?
#
loop_
_entity_poly.entity_id
_entity_poly.type
_entity_poly.pdbx_seq_one_letter_code
_entity_poly.pdbx_strand_id
1 'polypeptide(L)'
;MLDLTGYGRLAKLTTLTERMINDASRDALIVAARLLALQVANYQRLHGALPMDENIDLLESEGLTEAQADRVADGLEVLAMALATIRDDAPDPSLQ
;
A
#
# COMPACT_ATOMS: atom_id res chain seq x y z
N MET A 1 -2.80 -2.43 23.92
CA MET A 1 -2.83 -2.15 22.47
C MET A 1 -4.30 -2.08 22.11
N LEU A 2 -4.81 -0.93 21.66
CA LEU A 2 -6.21 -0.84 21.24
C LEU A 2 -6.37 -1.76 20.02
N ASP A 3 -7.14 -2.83 20.19
CA ASP A 3 -7.55 -3.71 19.09
C ASP A 3 -8.45 -2.86 18.18
N LEU A 4 -7.83 -2.28 17.15
CA LEU A 4 -8.57 -1.58 16.11
C LEU A 4 -9.22 -2.67 15.25
N THR A 5 -10.55 -2.65 15.22
CA THR A 5 -11.36 -3.43 14.29
C THR A 5 -10.97 -3.14 12.84
N GLY A 6 -11.43 -3.96 11.88
CA GLY A 6 -11.06 -3.83 10.45
C GLY A 6 -11.24 -2.41 9.90
N TYR A 7 -12.34 -1.73 10.27
CA TYR A 7 -12.57 -0.33 9.91
C TYR A 7 -11.58 0.65 10.56
N GLY A 8 -11.23 0.43 11.82
CA GLY A 8 -10.26 1.26 12.54
C GLY A 8 -8.86 1.14 11.98
N ARG A 9 -8.44 -0.09 11.60
CA ARG A 9 -7.18 -0.33 10.89
C ARG A 9 -7.18 0.36 9.53
N LEU A 10 -8.24 0.15 8.75
CA LEU A 10 -8.39 0.75 7.43
C LEU A 10 -8.28 2.28 7.49
N ALA A 11 -9.07 2.95 8.33
CA ALA A 11 -9.04 4.42 8.44
C ALA A 11 -7.64 4.97 8.78
N LYS A 12 -6.94 4.30 9.72
CA LYS A 12 -5.58 4.68 10.11
C LYS A 12 -4.59 4.48 8.97
N LEU A 13 -4.66 3.35 8.27
CA LEU A 13 -3.74 3.03 7.19
C LEU A 13 -3.99 3.88 5.95
N THR A 14 -5.24 4.20 5.61
CA THR A 14 -5.58 5.19 4.57
C THR A 14 -4.93 6.54 4.86
N THR A 15 -5.12 7.06 6.08
CA THR A 15 -4.51 8.35 6.47
C THR A 15 -2.98 8.32 6.40
N LEU A 16 -2.38 7.19 6.80
CA LEU A 16 -0.93 7.02 6.77
C LEU A 16 -0.40 6.97 5.33
N THR A 17 -0.97 6.11 4.48
CA THR A 17 -0.50 5.93 3.10
C THR A 17 -0.73 7.19 2.27
N GLU A 18 -1.83 7.92 2.45
CA GLU A 18 -2.04 9.23 1.82
C GLU A 18 -0.93 10.22 2.17
N ARG A 19 -0.56 10.32 3.45
CA ARG A 19 0.55 11.18 3.87
C ARG A 19 1.87 10.75 3.23
N MET A 20 2.17 9.45 3.26
CA MET A 20 3.41 8.93 2.67
C MET A 20 3.47 9.17 1.17
N ILE A 21 2.35 9.05 0.45
CA ILE A 21 2.26 9.35 -0.98
C ILE A 21 2.49 10.83 -1.24
N ASN A 22 1.89 11.71 -0.42
CA ASN A 22 2.05 13.16 -0.57
C ASN A 22 3.48 13.64 -0.29
N ASP A 23 4.18 12.98 0.65
CA ASP A 23 5.55 13.33 1.03
C ASP A 23 6.60 12.71 0.09
N ALA A 24 6.26 11.65 -0.65
CA ALA A 24 7.18 10.93 -1.52
C ALA A 24 7.40 11.62 -2.87
N SER A 25 8.63 11.58 -3.38
CA SER A 25 8.95 11.99 -4.73
C SER A 25 8.31 11.06 -5.77
N ARG A 26 8.16 11.60 -6.99
CA ARG A 26 7.69 10.82 -8.13
C ARG A 26 8.56 9.59 -8.40
N ASP A 27 9.88 9.70 -8.22
CA ASP A 27 10.80 8.59 -8.46
C ASP A 27 10.64 7.51 -7.38
N ALA A 28 10.45 7.90 -6.12
CA ALA A 28 10.14 6.96 -5.05
C ALA A 28 8.83 6.20 -5.32
N LEU A 29 7.77 6.90 -5.75
CA LEU A 29 6.50 6.28 -6.13
C LEU A 29 6.65 5.29 -7.30
N ILE A 30 7.47 5.63 -8.31
CA ILE A 30 7.75 4.72 -9.44
C ILE A 30 8.46 3.45 -8.97
N VAL A 31 9.46 3.57 -8.09
CA VAL A 31 10.16 2.41 -7.55
C VAL A 31 9.21 1.57 -6.70
N ALA A 32 8.29 2.19 -5.94
CA ALA A 32 7.33 1.48 -5.10
C ALA A 32 6.37 0.66 -5.96
N ALA A 33 5.83 1.27 -7.01
CA ALA A 33 4.98 0.58 -7.97
C ALA A 33 5.69 -0.61 -8.63
N ARG A 34 6.97 -0.44 -9.03
CA ARG A 34 7.77 -1.53 -9.61
C ARG A 34 8.03 -2.66 -8.62
N LEU A 35 8.34 -2.33 -7.37
CA LEU A 35 8.54 -3.32 -6.31
C LEU A 35 7.26 -4.14 -6.08
N LEU A 36 6.12 -3.47 -5.94
CA LEU A 36 4.82 -4.13 -5.76
C LEU A 36 4.48 -5.04 -6.95
N ALA A 37 4.70 -4.58 -8.19
CA ALA A 37 4.48 -5.39 -9.39
C ALA A 37 5.37 -6.65 -9.42
N LEU A 38 6.63 -6.55 -9.00
CA LEU A 38 7.53 -7.70 -8.90
C LEU A 38 7.08 -8.70 -7.83
N GLN A 39 6.61 -8.22 -6.68
CA GLN A 39 6.07 -9.10 -5.63
C GLN A 39 4.83 -9.84 -6.12
N VAL A 40 3.89 -9.14 -6.78
CA VAL A 40 2.70 -9.75 -7.38
C VAL A 40 3.07 -10.79 -8.42
N ALA A 41 3.98 -10.47 -9.35
CA ALA A 41 4.40 -11.42 -10.39
C ALA A 41 5.09 -12.67 -9.80
N ASN A 42 5.92 -12.48 -8.76
CA ASN A 42 6.56 -13.61 -8.08
C ASN A 42 5.53 -14.50 -7.37
N TYR A 43 4.58 -13.90 -6.66
CA TYR A 43 3.50 -14.63 -6.01
C TYR A 43 2.67 -15.41 -7.04
N GLN A 44 2.27 -14.76 -8.14
CA GLN A 44 1.47 -15.42 -9.18
C GLN A 44 2.19 -16.59 -9.84
N ARG A 45 3.52 -16.53 -9.99
CA ARG A 45 4.31 -17.66 -10.50
C ARG A 45 4.24 -18.87 -9.57
N LEU A 46 4.14 -18.65 -8.26
CA LEU A 46 4.12 -19.71 -7.24
C LEU A 46 2.71 -20.21 -6.91
N HIS A 47 1.69 -19.34 -7.00
CA HIS A 47 0.35 -19.60 -6.45
C HIS A 47 -0.78 -19.42 -7.47
N GLY A 48 -0.51 -18.97 -8.69
CA GLY A 48 -1.51 -18.74 -9.73
C GLY A 48 -2.05 -17.32 -9.77
N ALA A 49 -3.05 -17.08 -10.62
CA ALA A 49 -3.57 -15.73 -10.87
C ALA A 49 -4.22 -15.11 -9.62
N LEU A 50 -4.03 -13.80 -9.45
CA LEU A 50 -4.73 -13.02 -8.42
C LEU A 50 -6.07 -12.51 -8.97
N PRO A 51 -7.12 -12.40 -8.13
CA PRO A 51 -8.43 -11.92 -8.55
C PRO A 51 -8.43 -10.38 -8.69
N MET A 52 -7.91 -9.87 -9.81
CA MET A 52 -7.74 -8.43 -10.03
C MET A 52 -9.07 -7.67 -9.98
N ASP A 53 -10.07 -8.13 -10.74
CA ASP A 53 -11.37 -7.45 -10.85
C ASP A 53 -12.05 -7.37 -9.48
N GLU A 54 -12.05 -8.46 -8.70
CA GLU A 54 -12.60 -8.46 -7.34
C GLU A 54 -11.87 -7.47 -6.41
N ASN A 55 -10.55 -7.30 -6.56
CA ASN A 55 -9.78 -6.37 -5.75
C ASN A 55 -10.05 -4.90 -6.15
N ILE A 56 -10.35 -4.62 -7.41
CA ILE A 56 -10.78 -3.29 -7.89
C ILE A 56 -12.15 -2.97 -7.29
N ASP A 57 -13.11 -3.88 -7.43
CA ASP A 57 -14.45 -3.73 -6.85
C ASP A 57 -14.38 -3.50 -5.33
N LEU A 58 -13.46 -4.20 -4.66
CA LEU A 58 -13.22 -4.03 -3.23
C LEU A 58 -12.66 -2.63 -2.88
N LEU A 59 -11.78 -2.07 -3.70
CA LEU A 59 -11.22 -0.73 -3.47
C LEU A 59 -12.23 0.39 -3.73
N GLU A 60 -13.13 0.20 -4.69
CA GLU A 60 -14.14 1.20 -5.10
C GLU A 60 -15.43 1.14 -4.28
N SER A 61 -15.59 0.11 -3.45
CA SER A 61 -16.80 -0.10 -2.65
C SER A 61 -16.96 0.95 -1.53
N GLU A 62 -18.11 1.62 -1.51
CA GLU A 62 -18.52 2.54 -0.44
C GLU A 62 -19.05 1.82 0.81
N GLY A 63 -19.23 0.49 0.75
CA GLY A 63 -19.93 -0.30 1.77
C GLY A 63 -19.20 -1.59 2.13
N LEU A 64 -17.94 -1.48 2.57
CA LEU A 64 -17.15 -2.62 3.01
C LEU A 64 -17.76 -3.27 4.26
N THR A 65 -17.76 -4.60 4.31
CA THR A 65 -17.89 -5.33 5.57
C THR A 65 -16.60 -5.21 6.39
N GLU A 66 -16.64 -5.59 7.66
CA GLU A 66 -15.47 -5.48 8.54
C GLU A 66 -14.30 -6.35 8.06
N ALA A 67 -14.58 -7.57 7.60
CA ALA A 67 -13.58 -8.46 7.02
C ALA A 67 -13.00 -7.93 5.70
N GLN A 68 -13.84 -7.27 4.88
CA GLN A 68 -13.38 -6.60 3.68
C GLN A 68 -12.51 -5.38 3.99
N ALA A 69 -12.90 -4.59 5.00
CA ALA A 69 -12.10 -3.46 5.47
C ALA A 69 -10.73 -3.93 6.00
N ASP A 70 -10.69 -5.05 6.72
CA ASP A 70 -9.45 -5.65 7.20
C ASP A 70 -8.55 -6.11 6.03
N ARG A 71 -9.15 -6.72 4.99
CA ARG A 71 -8.41 -7.10 3.76
C ARG A 71 -7.84 -5.90 3.02
N VAL A 72 -8.59 -4.79 2.92
CA VAL A 72 -8.08 -3.55 2.32
C VAL A 72 -6.96 -2.96 3.19
N ALA A 73 -7.13 -2.99 4.52
CA ALA A 73 -6.11 -2.54 5.46
C ALA A 73 -4.80 -3.32 5.27
N ASP A 74 -4.84 -4.64 5.14
CA ASP A 74 -3.65 -5.46 4.87
C ASP A 74 -2.96 -5.04 3.56
N GLY A 75 -3.73 -4.73 2.51
CA GLY A 75 -3.18 -4.19 1.25
C GLY A 75 -2.50 -2.82 1.43
N LEU A 76 -3.09 -1.92 2.22
CA LEU A 76 -2.49 -0.61 2.52
C LEU A 76 -1.26 -0.71 3.42
N GLU A 77 -1.19 -1.72 4.30
CA GLU A 77 0.01 -2.01 5.08
C GLU A 77 1.17 -2.44 4.17
N VAL A 78 0.89 -3.26 3.15
CA VAL A 78 1.88 -3.62 2.11
C VAL A 78 2.35 -2.39 1.33
N LEU A 79 1.44 -1.48 0.98
CA LEU A 79 1.79 -0.21 0.33
C LEU A 79 2.68 0.65 1.24
N ALA A 80 2.33 0.81 2.52
CA ALA A 80 3.11 1.57 3.48
C ALA A 80 4.53 0.99 3.61
N MET A 81 4.68 -0.34 3.66
CA MET A 81 6.00 -0.99 3.68
C MET A 81 6.80 -0.73 2.40
N ALA A 82 6.18 -0.80 1.23
CA ALA A 82 6.86 -0.50 -0.03
C ALA A 82 7.35 0.95 -0.08
N LEU A 83 6.51 1.91 0.32
CA LEU A 83 6.88 3.32 0.40
C LEU A 83 7.99 3.58 1.43
N ALA A 84 7.94 2.95 2.61
CA ALA A 84 8.97 3.09 3.64
C ALA A 84 10.32 2.48 3.24
N THR A 85 10.32 1.46 2.36
CA THR A 85 11.54 0.80 1.89
C THR A 85 12.33 1.67 0.91
N ILE A 86 11.64 2.57 0.21
CA ILE A 86 12.23 3.40 -0.82
C ILE A 86 12.50 4.77 -0.22
N ARG A 87 13.75 4.98 0.17
CA ARG A 87 14.21 6.28 0.67
C ARG A 87 14.21 7.28 -0.48
N ASP A 88 13.59 8.43 -0.26
CA ASP A 88 13.98 9.66 -0.95
C ASP A 88 15.32 10.10 -0.37
N ASP A 89 16.41 9.49 -0.84
CA ASP A 89 17.72 10.08 -0.67
C ASP A 89 17.79 11.28 -1.65
N ALA A 90 17.07 12.36 -1.34
CA ALA A 90 17.42 13.66 -1.92
C ALA A 90 18.80 14.00 -1.34
N PRO A 91 19.88 14.09 -2.16
CA PRO A 91 21.14 14.57 -1.64
C PRO A 91 20.89 15.96 -1.07
N ASP A 92 21.30 16.17 0.18
CA ASP A 92 21.24 17.49 0.81
C ASP A 92 22.02 18.48 -0.07
N PRO A 93 21.35 19.48 -0.69
CA PRO A 93 22.03 20.45 -1.55
C PRO A 93 23.00 21.35 -0.78
N SER A 94 23.04 21.27 0.57
CA SER A 94 24.02 21.97 1.41
C SER A 94 25.32 21.20 1.63
N LEU A 95 25.46 19.98 1.09
CA LEU A 95 26.67 19.15 1.18
C LEU A 95 27.47 19.05 -0.14
N GLN A 96 27.25 19.97 -1.10
CA GLN A 96 28.04 20.10 -2.34
C GLN A 96 28.87 21.40 -2.37
#